data_AF-A0A316HDR1-F1
#
_entry.id   AF-A0A316HDR1-F1
#
_cell.length_a   1.000
_cell.length_b   1.000
_cell.length_c   1.000
_cell.angle_alpha   90.00
_cell.angle_beta   90.00
_cell.angle_gamma   90.00
#
_symmetry.space_group_name_H-M   'P 1'
#
loop_
_entity.id
_entity.type
_entity.pdbx_description
1 polymer ?
#
loop_
_entity_poly.entity_id
_entity_poly.type
_entity_poly.pdbx_seq_one_letter_code
_entity_poly.pdbx_strand_id
1 'polypeptide(L)'
;MKRGLVIGKFLPLHMGHMALIGYALEHCDELVVLVGATDDEPVPGNARLEWLKQTYADNDRVKPVLLNYEEAMLPEATVSVENMSRLWASYLKKQLPHIDVIFASESYGAYMGRFLDCESVIYEEPCKVVPVAAERIRQEPSLYAHLLPQAVRSYYQV
;
A
#
# COMPACT_ATOMS: atom_id res chain seq x y z
N MET A 1 18.79 -10.28 -7.43
CA MET A 1 17.59 -10.30 -6.57
C MET A 1 16.79 -9.06 -6.91
N LYS A 2 15.61 -9.21 -7.50
CA LYS A 2 14.71 -8.13 -7.89
C LYS A 2 13.81 -7.78 -6.71
N ARG A 3 13.92 -6.56 -6.16
CA ARG A 3 13.09 -6.06 -5.06
C ARG A 3 11.94 -5.22 -5.60
N GLY A 4 10.73 -5.63 -5.28
CA GLY A 4 9.51 -4.88 -5.55
C GLY A 4 9.13 -3.94 -4.42
N LEU A 5 8.32 -2.94 -4.76
CA LEU A 5 7.65 -2.04 -3.83
C LEU A 5 6.16 -1.93 -4.17
N VAL A 6 5.30 -2.06 -3.16
CA VAL A 6 3.90 -1.64 -3.19
C VAL A 6 3.70 -0.62 -2.07
N ILE A 7 3.05 0.51 -2.39
CA ILE A 7 2.73 1.56 -1.42
C ILE A 7 1.21 1.62 -1.27
N GLY A 8 0.72 1.69 -0.03
CA GLY A 8 -0.71 1.84 0.22
C GLY A 8 -1.02 2.38 1.60
N LYS A 9 -2.21 2.97 1.74
CA LYS A 9 -2.77 3.30 3.06
C LYS A 9 -3.29 2.07 3.78
N PHE A 10 -3.74 1.04 3.05
CA PHE A 10 -4.36 -0.18 3.56
C PHE A 10 -5.43 0.09 4.61
N LEU A 11 -6.37 0.98 4.27
CA LEU A 11 -7.35 1.55 5.20
C LEU A 11 -8.80 1.22 4.76
N PRO A 12 -9.27 -0.05 4.85
CA PRO A 12 -8.55 -1.21 5.36
C PRO A 12 -7.82 -2.02 4.26
N LEU A 13 -7.00 -2.98 4.66
CA LEU A 13 -6.50 -4.02 3.75
C LEU A 13 -7.70 -4.83 3.22
N HIS A 14 -7.72 -5.11 1.91
CA HIS A 14 -8.85 -5.77 1.24
C HIS A 14 -8.36 -6.57 0.02
N MET A 15 -9.22 -7.39 -0.58
CA MET A 15 -8.85 -8.31 -1.67
C MET A 15 -8.21 -7.60 -2.88
N GLY A 16 -8.61 -6.37 -3.21
CA GLY A 16 -7.96 -5.59 -4.28
C GLY A 16 -6.48 -5.31 -4.01
N HIS A 17 -6.12 -4.97 -2.77
CA HIS A 17 -4.72 -4.84 -2.37
C HIS A 17 -3.99 -6.18 -2.44
N MET A 18 -4.64 -7.27 -2.02
CA MET A 18 -4.05 -8.60 -2.06
C MET A 18 -3.81 -9.09 -3.49
N ALA A 19 -4.69 -8.75 -4.43
CA ALA A 19 -4.49 -9.03 -5.86
C ALA A 19 -3.24 -8.30 -6.40
N LEU A 20 -3.08 -7.00 -6.10
CA LEU A 20 -1.88 -6.25 -6.46
C LEU A 20 -0.60 -6.85 -5.85
N ILE A 21 -0.65 -7.21 -4.56
CA ILE A 21 0.49 -7.83 -3.86
C ILE A 21 0.82 -9.19 -4.45
N GLY A 22 -0.18 -10.02 -4.77
CA GLY A 22 -0.02 -11.30 -5.43
C GLY A 22 0.66 -11.16 -6.80
N TYR A 23 0.16 -10.23 -7.62
CA TYR A 23 0.76 -9.90 -8.91
C TYR A 23 2.23 -9.45 -8.77
N ALA A 24 2.52 -8.58 -7.80
CA ALA A 24 3.89 -8.14 -7.53
C ALA A 24 4.81 -9.32 -7.13
N LEU A 25 4.32 -10.24 -6.29
CA LEU A 25 5.05 -11.43 -5.87
C LEU A 25 5.34 -12.42 -7.01
N GLU A 26 4.63 -12.36 -8.12
CA GLU A 26 4.95 -13.13 -9.33
C GLU A 26 6.10 -12.50 -10.14
N HIS A 27 6.49 -11.26 -9.83
CA HIS A 27 7.36 -10.42 -10.68
C HIS A 27 8.58 -9.82 -9.96
N CYS A 28 8.82 -10.18 -8.69
CA CYS A 28 10.02 -9.80 -7.94
C CYS A 28 10.42 -10.90 -6.94
N ASP A 29 11.67 -10.99 -6.53
CA ASP A 29 12.14 -12.00 -5.56
C ASP A 29 11.73 -11.67 -4.11
N GLU A 30 11.72 -10.38 -3.75
CA GLU A 30 11.35 -9.83 -2.44
C GLU A 30 10.43 -8.62 -2.66
N LEU A 31 9.40 -8.45 -1.83
CA LEU A 31 8.42 -7.38 -1.95
C LEU A 31 8.32 -6.57 -0.66
N VAL A 32 8.68 -5.28 -0.72
CA VAL A 32 8.39 -4.31 0.34
C VAL A 32 6.95 -3.84 0.18
N VAL A 33 6.14 -3.99 1.24
CA VAL A 33 4.76 -3.48 1.27
C VAL A 33 4.72 -2.36 2.30
N LEU A 34 4.76 -1.12 1.81
CA LEU A 34 4.86 0.08 2.64
C LEU A 34 3.47 0.61 3.00
N VAL A 35 3.18 0.63 4.30
CA VAL A 35 2.03 1.29 4.90
C VAL A 35 2.40 2.76 5.15
N GLY A 36 1.84 3.67 4.37
CA GLY A 36 1.89 5.10 4.67
C GLY A 36 0.79 5.44 5.66
N ALA A 37 1.14 6.05 6.80
CA ALA A 37 0.20 6.39 7.85
C ALA A 37 0.44 7.80 8.43
N THR A 38 -0.66 8.47 8.78
CA THR A 38 -0.67 9.63 9.69
C THR A 38 -1.42 9.27 10.97
N ASP A 39 -1.18 10.01 12.05
CA ASP A 39 -1.81 9.76 13.35
C ASP A 39 -3.31 10.12 13.38
N ASP A 40 -3.78 10.92 12.41
CA ASP A 40 -5.17 11.38 12.30
C ASP A 40 -6.10 10.39 11.56
N GLU A 41 -5.59 9.24 11.12
CA GLU A 41 -6.38 8.25 10.39
C GLU A 41 -7.25 7.38 11.31
N PRO A 42 -8.47 6.99 10.89
CA PRO A 42 -9.43 6.27 11.74
C PRO A 42 -8.98 4.86 12.14
N VAL A 43 -7.98 4.30 11.47
CA VAL A 43 -7.32 3.06 11.90
C VAL A 43 -5.82 3.33 12.04
N PRO A 44 -5.25 3.08 13.23
CA PRO A 44 -3.82 3.28 13.47
C PRO A 44 -2.91 2.54 12.48
N GLY A 45 -1.77 3.14 12.14
CA GLY A 45 -0.79 2.58 11.21
C GLY A 45 -0.25 1.21 11.65
N ASN A 46 -0.05 1.03 12.96
CA ASN A 46 0.38 -0.25 13.53
C ASN A 46 -0.66 -1.36 13.33
N ALA A 47 -1.96 -1.08 13.48
CA ALA A 47 -3.01 -2.08 13.22
C ALA A 47 -3.00 -2.53 11.76
N ARG A 48 -2.77 -1.59 10.83
CA ARG A 48 -2.65 -1.87 9.39
C ARG A 48 -1.39 -2.67 9.04
N LEU A 49 -0.27 -2.36 9.68
CA LEU A 49 0.95 -3.14 9.57
C LEU A 49 0.74 -4.58 10.05
N GLU A 50 0.07 -4.76 11.19
CA GLU A 50 -0.23 -6.08 11.73
C GLU A 50 -1.17 -6.88 10.82
N TRP A 51 -2.13 -6.23 10.13
CA TRP A 51 -2.94 -6.91 9.11
C TRP A 51 -2.08 -7.53 8.00
N LEU A 52 -1.09 -6.79 7.50
CA LEU A 52 -0.18 -7.31 6.48
C LEU A 52 0.68 -8.45 7.02
N LYS A 53 1.26 -8.30 8.22
CA LYS A 53 2.08 -9.35 8.84
C LYS A 53 1.30 -10.63 9.06
N GLN A 54 0.07 -10.54 9.56
CA GLN A 54 -0.79 -11.73 9.78
C GLN A 54 -1.25 -12.35 8.47
N THR A 55 -1.61 -11.52 7.47
CA THR A 55 -2.09 -12.01 6.17
C THR A 55 -0.99 -12.73 5.39
N TYR A 56 0.27 -12.31 5.54
CA TYR A 56 1.42 -12.86 4.82
C TYR A 56 2.44 -13.55 5.75
N ALA A 57 1.99 -14.06 6.91
CA ALA A 57 2.87 -14.66 7.92
C ALA A 57 3.69 -15.84 7.38
N ASP A 58 3.13 -16.60 6.44
CA ASP A 58 3.76 -17.77 5.82
C ASP A 58 4.55 -17.42 4.53
N ASN A 59 4.72 -16.14 4.22
CA ASN A 59 5.44 -15.69 3.03
C ASN A 59 6.59 -14.75 3.38
N ASP A 60 7.77 -15.34 3.56
CA ASP A 60 9.00 -14.64 3.91
C ASP A 60 9.45 -13.59 2.87
N ARG A 61 8.91 -13.62 1.65
CA ARG A 61 9.25 -12.63 0.61
C ARG A 61 8.55 -11.29 0.81
N VAL A 62 7.46 -11.27 1.58
CA VAL A 62 6.73 -10.04 1.90
C VAL A 62 7.38 -9.36 3.10
N LYS A 63 7.78 -8.09 2.95
CA LYS A 63 8.38 -7.25 3.99
C LYS A 63 7.45 -6.07 4.28
N PRO A 64 6.48 -6.22 5.21
CA PRO A 64 5.63 -5.11 5.62
C PRO A 64 6.45 -4.04 6.35
N VAL A 65 6.33 -2.79 5.93
CA VAL A 65 7.02 -1.65 6.54
C VAL A 65 5.99 -0.59 6.88
N LEU A 66 6.02 -0.08 8.11
CA LEU A 66 5.23 1.08 8.49
C LEU A 66 6.08 2.34 8.35
N LEU A 67 5.53 3.33 7.67
CA LEU A 67 6.11 4.65 7.57
C LEU A 67 5.10 5.68 8.06
N ASN A 68 5.30 6.14 9.29
CA ASN A 68 4.56 7.27 9.83
C ASN A 68 5.18 8.56 9.27
N TYR A 69 4.33 9.44 8.76
CA TYR A 69 4.71 10.77 8.32
C TYR A 69 3.78 11.80 8.93
N GLU A 70 4.29 13.01 9.14
CA GLU A 70 3.45 14.12 9.57
C GLU A 70 2.74 14.69 8.35
N GLU A 71 1.43 14.96 8.44
CA GLU A 71 0.67 15.59 7.35
C GLU A 71 1.30 16.93 6.92
N ALA A 72 1.89 17.66 7.88
CA ALA A 72 2.64 18.91 7.63
C ALA A 72 3.89 18.73 6.75
N MET A 73 4.40 17.50 6.60
CA MET A 73 5.49 17.16 5.67
C MET A 73 5.00 16.94 4.24
N LEU A 74 3.68 16.77 4.06
CA LEU A 74 3.06 16.79 2.74
C LEU A 74 2.83 18.25 2.32
N PRO A 75 3.21 18.62 1.10
CA PRO A 75 2.76 19.88 0.52
C PRO A 75 1.24 20.04 0.58
N GLU A 76 0.79 21.30 0.55
CA GLU A 76 -0.62 21.66 0.51
C GLU A 76 -1.40 20.89 -0.58
N ALA A 77 -2.71 20.71 -0.38
CA ALA A 77 -3.60 19.99 -1.28
C ALA A 77 -3.64 20.52 -2.74
N THR A 78 -3.03 21.67 -3.00
CA THR A 78 -2.87 22.29 -4.32
C THR A 78 -1.69 21.71 -5.12
N VAL A 79 -0.84 20.89 -4.50
CA VAL A 79 0.35 20.32 -5.16
C VAL A 79 -0.02 19.13 -6.05
N SER A 80 0.54 19.12 -7.26
CA SER A 80 0.31 18.06 -8.24
C SER A 80 0.78 16.69 -7.75
N VAL A 81 0.11 15.63 -8.22
CA VAL A 81 0.48 14.23 -7.94
C VAL A 81 1.95 13.94 -8.27
N GLU A 82 2.49 14.56 -9.34
CA GLU A 82 3.91 14.44 -9.70
C GLU A 82 4.83 15.03 -8.62
N ASN A 83 4.55 16.26 -8.15
CA ASN A 83 5.37 16.89 -7.12
C ASN A 83 5.29 16.15 -5.79
N MET A 84 4.10 15.66 -5.44
CA MET A 84 3.91 14.78 -4.29
C MET A 84 4.77 13.52 -4.41
N SER A 85 4.69 12.84 -5.56
CA SER A 85 5.48 11.64 -5.84
C SER A 85 6.98 11.90 -5.78
N ARG A 86 7.45 13.07 -6.25
CA ARG A 86 8.88 13.46 -6.18
C ARG A 86 9.38 13.57 -4.74
N LEU A 87 8.61 14.20 -3.86
CA LEU A 87 8.97 14.36 -2.45
C LEU A 87 8.95 13.02 -1.73
N TRP A 88 7.91 12.23 -1.95
CA TRP A 88 7.80 10.87 -1.43
C TRP A 88 8.96 9.98 -1.88
N ALA A 89 9.29 9.95 -3.17
CA ALA A 89 10.42 9.18 -3.67
C ALA A 89 11.75 9.62 -3.06
N SER A 90 11.99 10.93 -2.92
CA SER A 90 13.19 11.47 -2.26
C SER A 90 13.29 11.05 -0.79
N TYR A 91 12.16 11.03 -0.09
CA TYR A 91 12.08 10.58 1.29
C TYR A 91 12.30 9.06 1.39
N LEU A 92 11.61 8.25 0.57
CA LEU A 92 11.72 6.79 0.57
C LEU A 92 13.11 6.30 0.17
N LYS A 93 13.83 6.99 -0.72
CA LYS A 93 15.23 6.67 -1.05
C LYS A 93 16.17 6.66 0.16
N LYS A 94 15.83 7.39 1.23
CA LYS A 94 16.62 7.45 2.46
C LYS A 94 16.22 6.37 3.47
N GLN A 95 15.00 5.83 3.35
CA GLN A 95 14.40 4.93 4.33
C GLN A 95 14.40 3.47 3.87
N LEU A 96 14.35 3.24 2.56
CA LEU A 96 14.25 1.92 1.97
C LEU A 96 15.57 1.51 1.30
N PRO A 97 15.86 0.20 1.20
CA PRO A 97 16.90 -0.29 0.30
C PRO A 97 16.57 0.05 -1.15
N HIS A 98 17.54 -0.17 -2.05
CA HIS A 98 17.30 -0.02 -3.49
C HIS A 98 16.10 -0.89 -3.94
N ILE A 99 15.20 -0.27 -4.70
CA ILE A 99 13.97 -0.85 -5.26
C ILE A 99 14.17 -0.97 -6.76
N ASP A 100 13.96 -2.17 -7.30
CA ASP A 100 14.11 -2.43 -8.74
C ASP A 100 12.82 -2.17 -9.51
N VAL A 101 11.67 -2.35 -8.87
CA VAL A 101 10.35 -2.14 -9.49
C VAL A 101 9.31 -1.64 -8.47
N ILE A 102 8.48 -0.68 -8.86
CA ILE A 102 7.27 -0.30 -8.13
C ILE A 102 6.04 -0.84 -8.86
N PHE A 103 5.16 -1.49 -8.10
CA PHE A 103 3.85 -1.94 -8.55
C PHE A 103 2.78 -1.04 -7.93
N ALA A 104 1.94 -0.44 -8.77
CA ALA A 104 0.89 0.46 -8.32
C ALA A 104 -0.38 0.27 -9.14
N SER A 105 -1.51 0.69 -8.59
CA SER A 105 -2.79 0.68 -9.29
C SER A 105 -3.27 2.04 -9.76
N GLU A 106 -2.47 3.07 -9.51
CA GLU A 106 -2.82 4.47 -9.75
C GLU A 106 -1.66 5.19 -10.44
N SER A 107 -1.97 6.33 -11.04
CA SER A 107 -1.03 7.12 -11.85
C SER A 107 0.21 7.59 -11.08
N TYR A 108 0.16 7.68 -9.76
CA TYR A 108 1.32 8.01 -8.94
C TYR A 108 2.47 7.02 -9.15
N GLY A 109 2.18 5.76 -9.48
CA GLY A 109 3.19 4.72 -9.69
C GLY A 109 4.19 5.05 -10.80
N ALA A 110 3.73 5.69 -11.88
CA ALA A 110 4.58 6.11 -12.99
C ALA A 110 5.57 7.20 -12.55
N TYR A 111 5.09 8.20 -11.80
CA TYR A 111 5.95 9.24 -11.25
C TYR A 111 6.93 8.68 -10.21
N MET A 112 6.45 7.79 -9.34
CA MET A 112 7.29 7.14 -8.35
C MET A 112 8.40 6.32 -9.00
N GLY A 113 8.13 5.54 -10.05
CA GLY A 113 9.19 4.80 -10.76
C GLY A 113 10.28 5.74 -11.30
N ARG A 114 9.87 6.83 -11.95
CA ARG A 114 10.79 7.86 -12.44
C ARG A 114 11.63 8.48 -11.31
N PHE A 115 11.04 8.83 -10.17
CA PHE A 115 11.77 9.52 -9.09
C PHE A 115 12.53 8.56 -8.16
N LEU A 116 12.08 7.31 -8.04
CA LEU A 116 12.79 6.22 -7.35
C LEU A 116 13.95 5.68 -8.18
N ASP A 117 13.97 5.94 -9.49
CA ASP A 117 14.91 5.37 -10.46
C ASP A 117 14.75 3.85 -10.57
N CYS A 118 13.49 3.41 -10.75
CA CYS A 118 13.11 2.00 -10.85
C CYS A 118 12.05 1.75 -11.93
N GLU A 119 11.87 0.49 -12.31
CA GLU A 119 10.79 0.07 -13.21
C GLU A 119 9.42 0.42 -12.59
N SER A 120 8.45 0.82 -13.41
CA SER A 120 7.08 1.08 -12.96
C SER A 120 6.13 0.15 -13.68
N VAL A 121 5.31 -0.57 -12.90
CA VAL A 121 4.27 -1.45 -13.42
C VAL A 121 2.93 -1.00 -12.86
N ILE A 122 2.02 -0.62 -13.77
CA ILE A 122 0.65 -0.22 -13.42
C ILE A 122 -0.28 -1.42 -13.57
N TYR A 123 -0.91 -1.80 -12.47
CA TYR A 123 -1.88 -2.89 -12.40
C TYR A 123 -3.31 -2.30 -12.39
N GLU A 124 -4.01 -2.40 -13.51
CA GLU A 124 -5.29 -1.72 -13.74
C GLU A 124 -6.52 -2.45 -13.17
N GLU A 125 -6.35 -3.62 -12.55
CA GLU A 125 -7.48 -4.47 -12.13
C GLU A 125 -8.00 -4.35 -10.68
N PRO A 126 -7.40 -3.63 -9.72
CA PRO A 126 -7.83 -3.76 -8.32
C PRO A 126 -9.22 -3.15 -8.05
N CYS A 127 -9.64 -2.14 -8.82
CA CYS A 127 -11.02 -1.61 -8.76
C CYS A 127 -12.06 -2.61 -9.30
N LYS A 128 -11.65 -3.59 -10.12
CA LYS A 128 -12.54 -4.69 -10.56
C LYS A 128 -12.69 -5.75 -9.48
N VAL A 129 -11.64 -5.97 -8.69
CA VAL A 129 -11.65 -6.94 -7.58
C VAL A 129 -12.45 -6.42 -6.39
N VAL A 130 -12.32 -5.13 -6.07
CA VAL A 130 -13.07 -4.46 -5.00
C VAL A 130 -13.70 -3.18 -5.55
N PRO A 131 -14.92 -3.24 -6.11
CA PRO A 131 -15.61 -2.08 -6.70
C PRO A 131 -16.34 -1.24 -5.64
N VAL A 132 -15.75 -1.13 -4.45
CA VAL A 132 -16.34 -0.42 -3.29
C VAL A 132 -15.28 0.50 -2.70
N ALA A 133 -15.64 1.76 -2.45
CA ALA A 133 -14.74 2.70 -1.81
C ALA A 133 -14.35 2.19 -0.41
N ALA A 134 -13.05 2.25 -0.09
CA ALA A 134 -12.52 1.79 1.19
C ALA A 134 -13.21 2.46 2.39
N GLU A 135 -13.69 3.70 2.24
CA GLU A 135 -14.50 4.38 3.26
C GLU A 135 -15.82 3.66 3.58
N ARG A 136 -16.54 3.17 2.56
CA ARG A 136 -17.79 2.42 2.77
C ARG A 136 -17.53 1.10 3.48
N ILE A 137 -16.39 0.46 3.20
CA ILE A 137 -15.95 -0.73 3.93
C ILE A 137 -15.73 -0.42 5.41
N ARG A 138 -15.14 0.73 5.76
CA ARG A 138 -14.95 1.13 7.17
C ARG A 138 -16.26 1.45 7.88
N GLN A 139 -17.23 2.04 7.17
CA GLN A 139 -18.53 2.40 7.74
C GLN A 139 -19.42 1.17 7.98
N GLU A 140 -19.36 0.18 7.09
CA GLU A 140 -20.27 -0.99 7.12
C GLU A 140 -19.50 -2.31 6.92
N PRO A 141 -18.49 -2.64 7.77
CA PRO A 141 -17.56 -3.75 7.54
C PRO A 141 -18.26 -5.12 7.42
N SER A 142 -19.39 -5.32 8.11
CA SER A 142 -20.15 -6.58 8.05
C SER A 142 -20.72 -6.86 6.66
N LEU A 143 -21.12 -5.83 5.91
CA LEU A 143 -21.63 -6.00 4.54
C LEU A 143 -20.53 -6.42 3.56
N TYR A 144 -19.28 -6.03 3.85
CA TYR A 144 -18.14 -6.22 2.97
C TYR A 144 -17.12 -7.23 3.51
N ALA A 145 -17.47 -8.02 4.53
CA ALA A 145 -16.56 -8.98 5.17
C ALA A 145 -15.91 -9.95 4.18
N HIS A 146 -16.64 -10.35 3.13
CA HIS A 146 -16.15 -11.21 2.05
C HIS A 146 -15.02 -10.59 1.20
N LEU A 147 -14.81 -9.28 1.28
CA LEU A 147 -13.74 -8.55 0.61
C LEU A 147 -12.51 -8.34 1.51
N LEU A 148 -12.53 -8.84 2.74
CA LEU A 148 -11.52 -8.55 3.76
C LEU A 148 -10.77 -9.82 4.19
N PRO A 149 -9.43 -9.75 4.34
CA PRO A 149 -8.67 -10.87 4.87
C PRO A 149 -9.05 -11.11 6.34
N GLN A 150 -8.76 -12.32 6.83
CA GLN A 150 -9.12 -12.72 8.19
C GLN A 150 -8.59 -11.75 9.26
N ALA A 151 -7.37 -11.22 9.11
CA ALA A 151 -6.78 -10.27 10.06
C ALA A 151 -7.61 -8.99 10.22
N VAL A 152 -8.20 -8.51 9.12
CA VAL A 152 -9.06 -7.31 9.11
C VAL A 152 -10.44 -7.63 9.65
N ARG A 153 -11.00 -8.79 9.26
CA ARG A 153 -12.28 -9.30 9.80
C ARG A 153 -12.25 -9.42 11.32
N SER A 154 -11.18 -9.99 11.88
CA SER A 154 -10.98 -10.08 13.32
C SER A 154 -10.94 -8.71 14.01
N TYR A 155 -10.35 -7.69 13.37
CA TYR A 155 -10.31 -6.33 13.91
C TYR A 155 -11.70 -5.68 13.98
N TYR A 156 -12.51 -5.84 12.92
CA TYR A 156 -13.87 -5.30 12.89
C TYR A 156 -14.92 -6.21 13.54
N GLN A 157 -14.55 -7.42 13.96
CA GLN A 157 -15.43 -8.44 14.53
C GLN A 157 -16.56 -8.88 13.57
N VAL A 158 -16.20 -9.13 12.29
CA VAL A 158 -17.13 -9.50 11.20
C VAL A 158 -16.75 -10.77 10.45
#